data_AF-A0A9D1Z6J7-F1
#
_entry.id   AF-A0A9D1Z6J7-F1
#
_cell.length_a   1.000
_cell.length_b   1.000
_cell.length_c   1.000
_cell.angle_alpha   90.00
_cell.angle_beta   90.00
_cell.angle_gamma   90.00
#
_symmetry.space_group_name_H-M   'P 1'
#
loop_
_entity.id
_entity.type
_entity.pdbx_description
1 polymer ?
#
loop_
_entity_poly.entity_id
_entity_poly.type
_entity_poly.pdbx_seq_one_letter_code
_entity_poly.pdbx_strand_id
1 'polypeptide(L)'
;GISAAGMTGCAYDIEKYFISDGDFVYFYMENMPEYSNMNYNRKCYAIAGTNFDEPKTEIYVPAYYKGKEVCYTWFVDTSLAQNEYGIDATGAEKVYFPFCHCAMPNTTGTVYDYDGKENEPSYNFFASTSAVTSNILEVPFWSSGKKGTYITSIMYNERKESYANEYEIREINGYKFYVGEYEQFFQIANTSYMFNYEGEPNEGYFFINEFERGGLIEDTPYEPQRAGYKFAGWFKEAACINAWDFERDRLPQAEYDADGNLKFIETKLYAKWVKN
;
A
#
# COMPACT_ATOMS: atom_id res chain seq x y z
N GLY A 1 20.93 1.81 -17.69
CA GLY A 1 21.61 2.67 -18.68
C GLY A 1 20.68 2.85 -19.86
N ILE A 2 20.34 4.10 -20.22
CA ILE A 2 19.21 4.41 -21.12
C ILE A 2 19.70 4.47 -22.58
N SER A 3 19.13 3.66 -23.49
CA SER A 3 19.29 3.83 -24.94
C SER A 3 18.00 4.34 -25.55
N ALA A 4 17.96 5.62 -25.93
CA ALA A 4 16.88 6.20 -26.70
C ALA A 4 17.23 6.15 -28.21
N ALA A 5 16.46 5.40 -28.97
CA ALA A 5 16.35 5.55 -30.41
C ALA A 5 14.87 5.42 -30.80
N GLY A 6 14.14 6.53 -30.71
CA GLY A 6 12.73 6.63 -31.07
C GLY A 6 12.43 8.02 -31.62
N MET A 7 11.75 8.07 -32.76
CA MET A 7 11.60 9.23 -33.64
C MET A 7 10.93 10.43 -32.98
N THR A 8 11.47 11.61 -33.29
CA THR A 8 11.00 12.96 -32.92
C THR A 8 9.63 13.31 -33.57
N GLY A 9 8.55 12.73 -33.04
CA GLY A 9 7.32 13.50 -32.84
C GLY A 9 7.46 14.27 -31.53
N CYS A 10 6.79 15.40 -31.34
CA CYS A 10 6.81 16.15 -30.07
C CYS A 10 6.14 15.32 -28.95
N ALA A 11 6.82 14.29 -28.45
CA ALA A 11 6.45 13.57 -27.26
C ALA A 11 6.59 14.54 -26.09
N TYR A 12 5.52 14.67 -25.30
CA TYR A 12 5.59 15.43 -24.07
C TYR A 12 6.53 14.70 -23.11
N ASP A 13 7.72 15.26 -22.92
CA ASP A 13 8.70 14.77 -21.97
C ASP A 13 8.21 15.05 -20.55
N ILE A 14 7.69 14.03 -19.88
CA ILE A 14 7.24 14.11 -18.49
C ILE A 14 8.41 14.08 -17.50
N GLU A 15 9.58 13.55 -17.89
CA GLU A 15 10.71 13.30 -17.01
C GLU A 15 11.33 14.61 -16.51
N LYS A 16 11.20 15.70 -17.29
CA LYS A 16 11.58 17.05 -16.85
C LYS A 16 10.83 17.54 -15.61
N TYR A 17 9.72 16.91 -15.23
CA TYR A 17 8.95 17.21 -14.02
C TYR A 17 9.24 16.26 -12.87
N PHE A 18 10.15 15.30 -13.05
CA PHE A 18 10.53 14.38 -11.99
C PHE A 18 11.34 15.10 -10.91
N ILE A 19 11.05 14.75 -9.67
CA ILE A 19 11.68 15.32 -8.48
C ILE A 19 12.33 14.17 -7.74
N SER A 20 13.65 14.04 -7.88
CA SER A 20 14.44 13.11 -7.07
C SER A 20 14.63 13.69 -5.66
N ASP A 21 14.17 12.97 -4.64
CA ASP A 21 14.24 13.39 -3.25
C ASP A 21 14.31 12.18 -2.31
N GLY A 22 15.47 11.97 -1.71
CA GLY A 22 15.78 10.77 -0.93
C GLY A 22 15.64 9.50 -1.77
N ASP A 23 14.99 8.50 -1.20
CA ASP A 23 14.83 7.17 -1.79
C ASP A 23 13.90 7.11 -3.02
N PHE A 24 13.18 8.19 -3.33
CA PHE A 24 12.11 8.17 -4.31
C PHE A 24 12.25 9.27 -5.36
N VAL A 25 11.73 8.99 -6.54
CA VAL A 25 11.49 9.98 -7.59
C VAL A 25 9.99 10.26 -7.62
N TYR A 26 9.60 11.51 -7.40
CA TYR A 26 8.21 11.95 -7.36
C TYR A 26 7.81 12.62 -8.66
N PHE A 27 6.55 12.43 -9.04
CA PHE A 27 5.91 13.14 -10.15
C PHE A 27 4.56 13.67 -9.70
N TYR A 28 4.28 14.95 -9.94
CA TYR A 28 3.00 15.56 -9.55
C TYR A 28 1.97 15.38 -10.66
N MET A 29 0.85 14.72 -10.38
CA MET A 29 -0.09 14.26 -11.40
C MET A 29 -0.74 15.39 -12.22
N GLU A 30 -0.85 16.61 -11.68
CA GLU A 30 -1.34 17.78 -12.45
C GLU A 30 -0.39 18.14 -13.62
N ASN A 31 0.84 17.63 -13.67
CA ASN A 31 1.75 17.81 -14.80
C ASN A 31 1.53 16.82 -15.95
N MET A 32 0.59 15.88 -15.82
CA MET A 32 0.20 14.99 -16.93
C MET A 32 -0.49 15.76 -18.07
N PRO A 33 -0.25 15.42 -19.34
CA PRO A 33 -0.96 16.01 -20.47
C PRO A 33 -2.47 15.79 -20.44
N GLU A 34 -3.24 16.82 -20.84
CA GLU A 34 -4.72 16.82 -20.89
C GLU A 34 -5.33 15.77 -21.85
N TYR A 35 -4.59 15.29 -22.86
CA TYR A 35 -5.06 14.27 -23.81
C TYR A 35 -5.00 12.84 -23.23
N SER A 36 -4.70 12.71 -21.94
CA SER A 36 -4.88 11.46 -21.23
C SER A 36 -6.37 11.16 -21.13
N ASN A 37 -6.83 10.10 -21.79
CA ASN A 37 -8.18 9.55 -21.59
C ASN A 37 -8.39 8.93 -20.19
N MET A 38 -7.46 9.20 -19.28
CA MET A 38 -7.36 8.64 -17.95
C MET A 38 -7.53 9.81 -17.00
N ASN A 39 -8.55 9.75 -16.17
CA ASN A 39 -9.06 10.88 -15.38
C ASN A 39 -8.08 11.19 -14.22
N TYR A 40 -6.90 11.74 -14.52
CA TYR A 40 -5.79 12.01 -13.58
C TYR A 40 -6.01 13.23 -12.68
N ASN A 41 -7.24 13.71 -12.54
CA ASN A 41 -7.58 14.95 -11.83
C ASN A 41 -7.34 14.90 -10.30
N ARG A 42 -6.64 13.89 -9.77
CA ARG A 42 -6.26 13.85 -8.37
C ARG A 42 -5.02 14.72 -8.15
N LYS A 43 -5.14 15.70 -7.27
CA LYS A 43 -4.06 16.64 -6.89
C LYS A 43 -3.06 15.99 -5.93
N CYS A 44 -2.38 14.96 -6.40
CA CYS A 44 -1.46 14.13 -5.63
C CYS A 44 -0.14 13.89 -6.37
N TYR A 45 0.82 13.33 -5.65
CA TYR A 45 2.05 12.80 -6.23
C TYR A 45 1.88 11.32 -6.63
N ALA A 46 2.73 10.90 -7.57
CA ALA A 46 3.02 9.53 -7.93
C ALA A 46 4.51 9.25 -7.68
N ILE A 47 4.85 7.98 -7.47
CA ILE A 47 6.24 7.50 -7.52
C ILE A 47 6.57 7.15 -8.97
N ALA A 48 7.61 7.79 -9.51
CA ALA A 48 8.12 7.56 -10.85
C ALA A 48 9.39 6.69 -10.88
N GLY A 49 9.99 6.41 -9.72
CA GLY A 49 11.23 5.66 -9.58
C GLY A 49 11.71 5.61 -8.13
N THR A 50 12.75 4.80 -7.89
CA THR A 50 13.47 4.72 -6.60
C THR A 50 14.95 5.04 -6.80
N ASN A 51 15.62 5.54 -5.76
CA ASN A 51 17.03 5.91 -5.73
C ASN A 51 17.72 5.27 -4.51
N PHE A 52 17.57 3.96 -4.32
CA PHE A 52 18.21 3.30 -3.19
C PHE A 52 19.72 3.19 -3.41
N ASP A 53 20.52 3.64 -2.43
CA ASP A 53 21.98 3.46 -2.45
C ASP A 53 22.37 1.97 -2.42
N GLU A 54 21.55 1.14 -1.78
CA GLU A 54 21.64 -0.31 -1.69
C GLU A 54 20.23 -0.94 -1.64
N PRO A 55 20.05 -2.21 -2.06
CA PRO A 55 18.75 -2.88 -1.98
C PRO A 55 18.17 -2.87 -0.56
N LYS A 56 16.93 -2.41 -0.42
CA LYS A 56 16.24 -2.35 0.87
C LYS A 56 15.40 -3.60 1.10
N THR A 57 15.54 -4.21 2.28
CA THR A 57 14.69 -5.35 2.67
C THR A 57 13.24 -4.92 2.98
N GLU A 58 13.03 -3.68 3.42
CA GLU A 58 11.70 -3.12 3.65
C GLU A 58 11.57 -1.77 2.96
N ILE A 59 10.51 -1.60 2.17
CA ILE A 59 10.20 -0.36 1.45
C ILE A 59 8.89 0.21 1.98
N TYR A 60 8.98 1.39 2.60
CA TYR A 60 7.83 2.16 3.07
C TYR A 60 7.52 3.25 2.07
N VAL A 61 6.49 3.06 1.26
CA VAL A 61 6.06 4.10 0.33
C VAL A 61 5.42 5.24 1.13
N PRO A 62 5.88 6.49 0.96
CA PRO A 62 5.37 7.61 1.74
C PRO A 62 3.89 7.86 1.41
N ALA A 63 3.06 8.16 2.41
CA ALA A 63 1.69 8.59 2.14
C ALA A 63 1.61 10.06 1.73
N TYR A 64 2.64 10.85 2.06
CA TYR A 64 2.68 12.29 1.81
C TYR A 64 4.04 12.73 1.28
N TYR A 65 4.02 13.69 0.35
CA TYR A 65 5.18 14.43 -0.10
C TYR A 65 4.83 15.92 -0.20
N LYS A 66 5.62 16.79 0.46
CA LYS A 66 5.40 18.25 0.52
C LYS A 66 3.94 18.65 0.86
N GLY A 67 3.34 17.93 1.81
CA GLY A 67 1.98 18.20 2.31
C GLY A 67 0.84 17.76 1.36
N LYS A 68 1.14 16.95 0.34
CA LYS A 68 0.16 16.35 -0.56
C LYS A 68 0.27 14.84 -0.51
N GLU A 69 -0.83 14.15 -0.75
CA GLU A 69 -0.86 12.68 -0.79
C GLU A 69 0.00 12.13 -1.94
N VAL A 70 0.53 10.92 -1.76
CA VAL A 70 1.21 10.12 -2.79
C VAL A 70 0.33 8.91 -3.09
N CYS A 71 -0.41 8.95 -4.19
CA CYS A 71 -1.49 8.00 -4.44
C CYS A 71 -1.11 6.91 -5.44
N TYR A 72 -0.21 7.20 -6.39
CA TYR A 72 0.16 6.24 -7.41
C TYR A 72 1.58 5.75 -7.17
N THR A 73 1.78 4.44 -7.22
CA THR A 73 3.11 3.80 -7.12
C THR A 73 3.57 3.21 -8.43
N TRP A 74 2.74 3.35 -9.46
CA TRP A 74 3.00 2.98 -10.83
C TRP A 74 2.08 3.79 -11.73
N PHE A 75 2.59 4.23 -12.88
CA PHE A 75 1.82 4.90 -13.92
C PHE A 75 2.49 4.76 -15.30
N VAL A 76 1.68 4.84 -16.36
CA VAL A 76 2.16 4.89 -17.75
C VAL A 76 2.06 6.31 -18.26
N ASP A 77 3.09 6.77 -18.98
CA ASP A 77 2.96 7.99 -19.76
C ASP A 77 1.99 7.81 -20.94
N THR A 78 1.51 8.93 -21.47
CA THR A 78 0.62 8.92 -22.65
C THR A 78 1.38 9.08 -23.96
N SER A 79 2.70 8.80 -23.96
CA SER A 79 3.50 8.85 -25.18
C SER A 79 3.20 7.64 -26.05
N LEU A 80 3.60 7.69 -27.33
CA LEU A 80 3.51 6.51 -28.22
C LEU A 80 4.35 5.33 -27.70
N ALA A 81 5.38 5.60 -26.89
CA ALA A 81 6.22 4.57 -26.30
C ALA A 81 5.56 3.92 -25.07
N GLN A 82 4.54 4.57 -24.48
CA GLN A 82 3.86 4.10 -23.27
C GLN A 82 4.86 3.71 -22.17
N ASN A 83 5.76 4.64 -21.83
CA ASN A 83 6.79 4.36 -20.84
C ASN A 83 6.13 4.16 -19.47
N GLU A 84 6.58 3.14 -18.75
CA GLU A 84 6.11 2.82 -17.42
C GLU A 84 7.06 3.37 -16.36
N TYR A 85 6.49 3.88 -15.28
CA TYR A 85 7.21 4.46 -14.16
C TYR A 85 6.62 3.93 -12.87
N GLY A 86 7.45 3.65 -11.87
CA GLY A 86 6.97 3.10 -10.61
C GLY A 86 8.09 2.73 -9.65
N ILE A 87 7.72 2.01 -8.60
CA ILE A 87 8.66 1.51 -7.61
C ILE A 87 9.43 0.32 -8.18
N ASP A 88 10.77 0.41 -8.19
CA ASP A 88 11.62 -0.77 -8.22
C ASP A 88 11.77 -1.30 -6.80
N ALA A 89 11.22 -2.49 -6.54
CA ALA A 89 11.29 -3.18 -5.25
C ALA A 89 12.21 -4.41 -5.29
N THR A 90 13.13 -4.47 -6.26
CA THR A 90 14.06 -5.57 -6.41
C THR A 90 14.84 -5.84 -5.12
N GLY A 91 14.75 -7.07 -4.62
CA GLY A 91 15.43 -7.50 -3.39
C GLY A 91 14.71 -7.14 -2.09
N ALA A 92 13.55 -6.49 -2.15
CA ALA A 92 12.74 -6.23 -0.96
C ALA A 92 12.11 -7.52 -0.42
N GLU A 93 12.04 -7.66 0.90
CA GLU A 93 11.20 -8.67 1.54
C GLU A 93 9.76 -8.14 1.70
N LYS A 94 9.61 -6.87 2.09
CA LYS A 94 8.31 -6.25 2.37
C LYS A 94 8.17 -4.91 1.67
N VAL A 95 7.00 -4.68 1.09
CA VAL A 95 6.62 -3.36 0.53
C VAL A 95 5.30 -2.90 1.15
N TYR A 96 5.29 -1.69 1.70
CA TYR A 96 4.14 -1.08 2.35
C TYR A 96 3.57 0.05 1.49
N PHE A 97 2.34 -0.11 1.03
CA PHE A 97 1.61 0.87 0.22
C PHE A 97 0.75 1.77 1.11
N PRO A 98 0.71 3.09 0.84
CA PRO A 98 0.01 4.03 1.70
C PRO A 98 -1.51 3.85 1.62
N PHE A 99 -2.24 4.30 2.63
CA PHE A 99 -3.71 4.25 2.65
C PHE A 99 -4.38 4.92 1.43
N CYS A 100 -3.73 5.95 0.88
CA CYS A 100 -4.22 6.71 -0.26
C CYS A 100 -3.85 6.06 -1.60
N HIS A 101 -3.17 4.91 -1.58
CA HIS A 101 -2.76 4.18 -2.78
C HIS A 101 -3.97 3.84 -3.66
N CYS A 102 -3.83 4.11 -4.95
CA CYS A 102 -4.76 3.74 -5.99
C CYS A 102 -4.03 3.19 -7.22
N ALA A 103 -4.58 2.15 -7.83
CA ALA A 103 -4.13 1.68 -9.13
C ALA A 103 -4.66 2.57 -10.26
N MET A 104 -3.90 2.63 -11.34
CA MET A 104 -4.30 3.30 -12.57
C MET A 104 -5.40 2.46 -13.29
N PRO A 105 -6.34 3.09 -14.00
CA PRO A 105 -7.30 2.37 -14.82
C PRO A 105 -6.62 1.66 -16.01
N ASN A 106 -7.05 0.44 -16.31
CA ASN A 106 -6.64 -0.46 -17.40
C ASN A 106 -5.18 -0.87 -17.36
N THR A 107 -4.66 -1.05 -16.16
CA THR A 107 -3.27 -1.38 -15.95
C THR A 107 -3.12 -2.41 -14.85
N THR A 108 -2.25 -3.39 -15.08
CA THR A 108 -1.89 -4.44 -14.12
C THR A 108 -0.93 -3.86 -13.08
N GLY A 109 -1.44 -2.97 -12.24
CA GLY A 109 -0.64 -2.17 -11.32
C GLY A 109 -0.07 -2.99 -10.17
N THR A 110 1.26 -3.15 -10.14
CA THR A 110 2.20 -2.73 -9.08
C THR A 110 3.49 -3.57 -9.17
N VAL A 111 4.62 -2.96 -8.80
CA VAL A 111 5.97 -3.55 -8.70
C VAL A 111 6.42 -4.34 -9.94
N TYR A 112 7.11 -3.66 -10.86
CA TYR A 112 7.73 -4.35 -11.98
C TYR A 112 9.03 -5.03 -11.54
N ASP A 113 9.10 -6.34 -11.72
CA ASP A 113 10.37 -7.06 -11.83
C ASP A 113 10.87 -6.86 -13.27
N TYR A 114 11.79 -5.91 -13.47
CA TYR A 114 12.37 -5.65 -14.79
C TYR A 114 13.16 -6.86 -15.35
N ASP A 115 13.54 -7.84 -14.51
CA ASP A 115 14.43 -8.95 -14.87
C ASP A 115 13.77 -10.34 -14.87
N GLY A 116 12.53 -10.45 -14.41
CA GLY A 116 11.72 -11.67 -14.50
C GLY A 116 11.86 -12.63 -13.31
N LYS A 117 10.79 -12.68 -12.50
CA LYS A 117 10.39 -13.69 -11.52
C LYS A 117 11.29 -13.97 -10.31
N GLU A 118 12.49 -13.43 -10.21
CA GLU A 118 13.37 -13.66 -9.04
C GLU A 118 13.40 -12.48 -8.05
N ASN A 119 12.86 -11.31 -8.41
CA ASN A 119 13.04 -10.08 -7.65
C ASN A 119 11.77 -9.50 -7.01
N GLU A 120 10.64 -10.20 -7.12
CA GLU A 120 9.38 -9.79 -6.45
C GLU A 120 9.51 -9.79 -4.92
N PRO A 121 8.88 -8.83 -4.23
CA PRO A 121 8.88 -8.81 -2.78
C PRO A 121 8.17 -10.04 -2.21
N SER A 122 8.62 -10.55 -1.05
CA SER A 122 7.95 -11.68 -0.41
C SER A 122 6.55 -11.32 0.08
N TYR A 123 6.38 -10.11 0.62
CA TYR A 123 5.13 -9.64 1.20
C TYR A 123 4.78 -8.21 0.77
N ASN A 124 3.51 -7.99 0.48
CA ASN A 124 2.96 -6.65 0.24
C ASN A 124 1.94 -6.29 1.33
N PHE A 125 1.88 -5.01 1.70
CA PHE A 125 0.93 -4.47 2.68
C PHE A 125 0.13 -3.34 2.04
N PHE A 126 -1.18 -3.52 1.91
CA PHE A 126 -2.08 -2.49 1.36
C PHE A 126 -3.03 -1.97 2.44
N ALA A 127 -2.74 -0.76 2.94
CA ALA A 127 -3.59 -0.10 3.92
C ALA A 127 -4.89 0.48 3.32
N SER A 128 -5.01 0.56 1.99
CA SER A 128 -6.22 1.01 1.30
C SER A 128 -7.41 0.10 1.60
N THR A 129 -8.62 0.67 1.67
CA THR A 129 -9.87 -0.06 1.93
C THR A 129 -10.77 -0.16 0.71
N SER A 130 -10.45 0.55 -0.38
CA SER A 130 -11.25 0.54 -1.60
C SER A 130 -10.69 -0.43 -2.63
N ALA A 131 -11.47 -1.43 -3.02
CA ALA A 131 -11.22 -2.20 -4.24
C ALA A 131 -11.63 -1.45 -5.54
N VAL A 132 -12.25 -0.27 -5.44
CA VAL A 132 -12.96 0.45 -6.53
C VAL A 132 -12.04 1.28 -7.44
N THR A 133 -10.73 1.12 -7.34
CA THR A 133 -9.85 1.30 -8.51
C THR A 133 -10.02 0.07 -9.39
N SER A 134 -10.90 0.16 -10.38
CA SER A 134 -11.47 -0.91 -11.20
C SER A 134 -10.49 -1.76 -12.03
N ASN A 135 -9.19 -1.77 -11.70
CA ASN A 135 -8.18 -2.70 -12.22
C ASN A 135 -7.28 -3.32 -11.14
N ILE A 136 -7.51 -3.05 -9.84
CA ILE A 136 -6.97 -3.95 -8.80
C ILE A 136 -7.66 -5.32 -8.93
N LEU A 137 -8.84 -5.40 -9.56
CA LEU A 137 -9.49 -6.67 -9.95
C LEU A 137 -8.62 -7.54 -10.89
N GLU A 138 -7.60 -6.96 -11.55
CA GLU A 138 -6.57 -7.66 -12.33
C GLU A 138 -5.22 -7.83 -11.59
N VAL A 139 -5.20 -7.65 -10.27
CA VAL A 139 -4.04 -8.03 -9.42
C VAL A 139 -3.91 -9.54 -9.16
N PRO A 140 -4.74 -10.48 -9.66
CA PRO A 140 -4.38 -11.86 -9.49
C PRO A 140 -3.27 -12.16 -10.50
N PHE A 141 -2.24 -12.84 -10.01
CA PHE A 141 -1.31 -13.70 -10.74
C PHE A 141 0.13 -13.19 -10.94
N TRP A 142 0.41 -11.90 -11.19
CA TRP A 142 1.76 -11.49 -11.63
C TRP A 142 2.48 -10.41 -10.80
N SER A 143 1.88 -9.86 -9.75
CA SER A 143 2.54 -8.82 -8.94
C SER A 143 2.20 -8.76 -7.44
N SER A 144 1.38 -9.67 -6.94
CA SER A 144 1.23 -9.87 -5.49
C SER A 144 2.44 -10.61 -4.96
N GLY A 145 3.05 -10.10 -3.89
CA GLY A 145 4.34 -10.58 -3.40
C GLY A 145 4.43 -12.11 -3.32
N LYS A 146 5.63 -12.63 -3.54
CA LYS A 146 5.91 -14.06 -3.77
C LYS A 146 5.25 -15.01 -2.78
N LYS A 147 5.02 -14.57 -1.52
CA LYS A 147 4.40 -15.37 -0.46
C LYS A 147 2.98 -14.90 -0.09
N GLY A 148 2.75 -13.61 0.12
CA GLY A 148 1.41 -13.19 0.55
C GLY A 148 1.21 -11.69 0.67
N THR A 149 -0.05 -11.30 0.71
CA THR A 149 -0.50 -9.92 0.74
C THR A 149 -1.33 -9.65 1.99
N TYR A 150 -0.88 -8.70 2.79
CA TYR A 150 -1.58 -8.24 3.98
C TYR A 150 -2.45 -7.03 3.63
N ILE A 151 -3.70 -7.07 4.06
CA ILE A 151 -4.74 -6.12 3.68
C ILE A 151 -5.60 -5.74 4.89
N THR A 152 -6.40 -4.70 4.72
CA THR A 152 -7.41 -4.32 5.72
C THR A 152 -8.53 -5.35 5.77
N SER A 153 -9.28 -5.39 6.88
CA SER A 153 -10.45 -6.28 7.03
C SER A 153 -11.54 -5.97 5.99
N ILE A 154 -11.66 -4.70 5.58
CA ILE A 154 -12.60 -4.26 4.54
C ILE A 154 -12.18 -4.84 3.18
N MET A 155 -10.93 -4.59 2.78
CA MET A 155 -10.40 -5.11 1.52
C MET A 155 -10.40 -6.64 1.47
N TYR A 156 -10.18 -7.31 2.60
CA TYR A 156 -10.29 -8.77 2.71
C TYR A 156 -11.66 -9.29 2.29
N ASN A 157 -12.73 -8.70 2.84
CA ASN A 157 -14.09 -9.13 2.53
C ASN A 157 -14.45 -8.85 1.07
N GLU A 158 -14.15 -7.65 0.58
CA GLU A 158 -14.39 -7.27 -0.82
C GLU A 158 -13.65 -8.21 -1.80
N ARG A 159 -12.38 -8.50 -1.53
CA ARG A 159 -11.55 -9.38 -2.37
C ARG A 159 -12.04 -10.81 -2.38
N LYS A 160 -12.32 -11.35 -1.19
CA LYS A 160 -12.80 -12.72 -1.04
C LYS A 160 -14.10 -12.92 -1.82
N GLU A 161 -15.05 -11.98 -1.69
CA GLU A 161 -16.31 -12.02 -2.43
C GLU A 161 -16.08 -11.91 -3.95
N SER A 162 -15.21 -10.97 -4.38
CA SER A 162 -14.89 -10.81 -5.79
C SER A 162 -14.30 -12.07 -6.42
N TYR A 163 -13.29 -12.69 -5.78
CA TYR A 163 -12.63 -13.87 -6.33
C TYR A 163 -13.50 -15.13 -6.25
N ALA A 164 -14.39 -15.24 -5.26
CA ALA A 164 -15.31 -16.36 -5.16
C ALA A 164 -16.28 -16.47 -6.37
N ASN A 165 -16.43 -15.40 -7.16
CA ASN A 165 -17.22 -15.42 -8.40
C ASN A 165 -16.50 -16.13 -9.57
N GLU A 166 -15.17 -16.22 -9.53
CA GLU A 166 -14.35 -16.71 -10.65
C GLU A 166 -13.47 -17.91 -10.27
N TYR A 167 -13.10 -18.05 -9.00
CA TYR A 167 -12.14 -19.01 -8.51
C TYR A 167 -12.64 -19.71 -7.24
N GLU A 168 -12.11 -20.91 -6.98
CA GLU A 168 -12.28 -21.57 -5.67
C GLU A 168 -11.51 -20.80 -4.59
N ILE A 169 -12.12 -20.65 -3.41
CA ILE A 169 -11.51 -19.98 -2.26
C ILE A 169 -11.30 -20.97 -1.13
N ARG A 170 -10.05 -21.12 -0.70
CA ARG A 170 -9.70 -21.83 0.52
C ARG A 170 -9.47 -20.81 1.64
N GLU A 171 -10.47 -20.64 2.48
CA GLU A 171 -10.43 -19.71 3.62
C GLU A 171 -9.95 -20.40 4.90
N ILE A 172 -9.15 -19.67 5.69
CA ILE A 172 -8.66 -20.07 7.01
C ILE A 172 -9.20 -19.06 8.03
N ASN A 173 -10.16 -19.53 8.83
CA ASN A 173 -10.70 -18.87 10.04
C ASN A 173 -11.07 -17.39 9.89
N GLY A 174 -11.60 -16.99 8.73
CA GLY A 174 -12.14 -15.63 8.55
C GLY A 174 -11.09 -14.52 8.39
N TYR A 175 -9.80 -14.85 8.32
CA TYR A 175 -8.73 -13.84 8.29
C TYR A 175 -7.67 -14.07 7.22
N LYS A 176 -7.60 -15.27 6.63
CA LYS A 176 -6.69 -15.61 5.53
C LYS A 176 -7.43 -16.38 4.47
N PHE A 177 -7.17 -16.12 3.19
CA PHE A 177 -7.66 -16.98 2.12
C PHE A 177 -6.62 -17.16 1.02
N TYR A 178 -6.78 -18.25 0.29
CA TYR A 178 -6.04 -18.62 -0.92
C TYR A 178 -7.02 -18.68 -2.08
N VAL A 179 -6.53 -18.41 -3.29
CA VAL A 179 -7.32 -18.42 -4.52
C VAL A 179 -6.87 -19.60 -5.37
N GLY A 180 -7.79 -20.45 -5.82
CA GLY A 180 -7.52 -21.62 -6.65
C GLY A 180 -6.43 -22.55 -6.07
N GLU A 181 -5.52 -22.98 -6.94
CA GLU A 181 -4.37 -23.83 -6.57
C GLU A 181 -3.14 -23.01 -6.15
N TYR A 182 -3.26 -21.67 -6.03
CA TYR A 182 -2.13 -20.82 -5.72
C TYR A 182 -1.81 -20.83 -4.22
N GLU A 183 -0.51 -20.89 -3.91
CA GLU A 183 0.00 -20.87 -2.52
C GLU A 183 0.16 -19.44 -1.97
N GLN A 184 -0.02 -18.41 -2.81
CA GLN A 184 -0.06 -17.02 -2.36
C GLN A 184 -1.37 -16.76 -1.61
N PHE A 185 -1.27 -16.07 -0.46
CA PHE A 185 -2.43 -15.76 0.37
C PHE A 185 -2.76 -14.27 0.42
N PHE A 186 -4.03 -13.99 0.73
CA PHE A 186 -4.47 -12.71 1.25
C PHE A 186 -4.78 -12.87 2.74
N GLN A 187 -4.26 -11.98 3.60
CA GLN A 187 -4.48 -12.03 5.04
C GLN A 187 -4.85 -10.65 5.59
N ILE A 188 -5.80 -10.59 6.52
CA ILE A 188 -6.00 -9.40 7.34
C ILE A 188 -4.72 -9.16 8.16
N ALA A 189 -4.11 -8.00 8.01
CA ALA A 189 -3.00 -7.59 8.85
C ALA A 189 -3.43 -7.55 10.32
N ASN A 190 -2.61 -8.06 11.22
CA ASN A 190 -3.01 -8.17 12.60
C ASN A 190 -2.97 -6.87 13.40
N THR A 191 -2.36 -5.83 12.86
CA THR A 191 -2.23 -4.52 13.51
C THR A 191 -2.56 -3.42 12.52
N SER A 192 -3.45 -2.52 12.94
CA SER A 192 -3.95 -1.42 12.13
C SER A 192 -3.86 -0.11 12.90
N TYR A 193 -3.27 0.89 12.26
CA TYR A 193 -3.14 2.24 12.79
C TYR A 193 -4.24 3.08 12.14
N MET A 194 -5.08 3.68 12.97
CA MET A 194 -6.32 4.29 12.57
C MET A 194 -6.26 5.81 12.70
N PHE A 195 -6.60 6.54 11.64
CA PHE A 195 -7.20 7.86 11.80
C PHE A 195 -8.38 7.75 12.76
N ASN A 196 -8.57 8.80 13.57
CA ASN A 196 -9.56 8.79 14.64
C ASN A 196 -10.15 10.19 14.81
N TYR A 197 -10.98 10.56 13.83
CA TYR A 197 -11.74 11.79 13.79
C TYR A 197 -12.85 11.63 12.76
N GLU A 198 -13.98 12.31 12.94
CA GLU A 198 -15.10 12.27 11.99
C GLU A 198 -14.70 12.76 10.59
N GLY A 199 -15.06 11.98 9.56
CA GLY A 199 -14.75 12.29 8.17
C GLY A 199 -13.34 11.88 7.77
N GLU A 200 -12.77 10.93 8.50
CA GLU A 200 -11.51 10.30 8.19
C GLU A 200 -11.48 9.67 6.80
N PRO A 201 -10.35 9.73 6.08
CA PRO A 201 -10.22 9.03 4.81
C PRO A 201 -10.11 7.52 5.04
N ASN A 202 -10.38 6.76 3.99
CA ASN A 202 -10.03 5.34 3.90
C ASN A 202 -10.59 4.49 5.07
N GLU A 203 -11.82 4.78 5.49
CA GLU A 203 -12.50 4.10 6.61
C GLU A 203 -11.65 4.07 7.90
N GLY A 204 -10.84 5.10 8.07
CA GLY A 204 -9.92 5.27 9.19
C GLY A 204 -8.60 4.54 9.05
N TYR A 205 -8.40 3.59 8.14
CA TYR A 205 -7.12 2.89 8.01
C TYR A 205 -6.03 3.84 7.49
N PHE A 206 -4.97 4.03 8.27
CA PHE A 206 -3.79 4.82 7.90
C PHE A 206 -2.60 3.94 7.51
N PHE A 207 -2.31 2.92 8.31
CA PHE A 207 -1.20 2.00 8.11
C PHE A 207 -1.56 0.62 8.68
N ILE A 208 -0.98 -0.44 8.12
CA ILE A 208 -1.19 -1.81 8.60
C ILE A 208 0.15 -2.56 8.62
N ASN A 209 0.29 -3.51 9.53
CA ASN A 209 1.45 -4.42 9.58
C ASN A 209 1.06 -5.76 10.23
N GLU A 210 1.92 -6.77 10.02
CA GLU A 210 1.82 -8.09 10.64
C GLU A 210 2.99 -8.30 11.59
N PHE A 211 2.67 -8.36 12.89
CA PHE A 211 3.64 -8.55 13.95
C PHE A 211 3.54 -9.92 14.62
N GLU A 212 4.58 -10.29 15.35
CA GLU A 212 4.52 -11.48 16.20
C GLU A 212 3.46 -11.31 17.30
N ARG A 213 2.60 -12.32 17.48
CA ARG A 213 1.60 -12.35 18.56
C ARG A 213 2.30 -12.35 19.92
N GLY A 214 1.79 -11.60 20.89
CA GLY A 214 2.49 -11.41 22.17
C GLY A 214 3.74 -10.52 22.09
N GLY A 215 4.14 -10.10 20.88
CA GLY A 215 5.32 -9.29 20.62
C GLY A 215 5.09 -7.80 20.88
N LEU A 216 6.21 -7.07 20.90
CA LEU A 216 6.19 -5.61 20.73
C LEU A 216 5.89 -5.29 19.25
N ILE A 217 5.45 -4.06 19.00
CA ILE A 217 5.21 -3.54 17.65
C ILE A 217 6.01 -2.25 17.45
N GLU A 218 6.34 -1.89 16.22
CA GLU A 218 6.94 -0.59 15.92
C GLU A 218 5.90 0.51 15.67
N ASP A 219 6.32 1.78 15.70
CA ASP A 219 5.47 2.89 15.25
C ASP A 219 5.39 2.90 13.71
N THR A 220 4.46 3.68 13.15
CA THR A 220 4.32 3.90 11.72
C THR A 220 5.56 4.59 11.11
N PRO A 221 5.90 4.32 9.84
CA PRO A 221 7.09 4.88 9.18
C PRO A 221 7.06 6.40 9.02
N TYR A 222 5.87 7.01 9.10
CA TYR A 222 5.66 8.46 9.02
C TYR A 222 4.36 8.83 9.75
N GLU A 223 4.30 10.04 10.30
CA GLU A 223 3.12 10.48 11.07
C GLU A 223 1.89 10.69 10.18
N PRO A 224 0.68 10.36 10.66
CA PRO A 224 -0.56 10.73 9.98
C PRO A 224 -0.73 12.27 10.01
N GLN A 225 -1.30 12.83 8.95
CA GLN A 225 -1.54 14.26 8.83
C GLN A 225 -3.03 14.61 8.93
N ARG A 226 -3.34 15.73 9.59
CA ARG A 226 -4.69 16.30 9.67
C ARG A 226 -4.61 17.82 9.70
N ALA A 227 -5.22 18.49 8.73
CA ALA A 227 -5.16 19.94 8.60
C ALA A 227 -5.69 20.65 9.86
N GLY A 228 -4.89 21.55 10.44
CA GLY A 228 -5.24 22.31 11.65
C GLY A 228 -5.08 21.54 12.97
N TYR A 229 -4.51 20.34 12.94
CA TYR A 229 -4.24 19.53 14.13
C TYR A 229 -2.79 19.03 14.13
N LYS A 230 -2.29 18.72 15.31
CA LYS A 230 -1.03 18.02 15.56
C LYS A 230 -1.34 16.59 15.99
N PHE A 231 -0.60 15.64 15.43
CA PHE A 231 -0.60 14.25 15.89
C PHE A 231 0.05 14.15 17.28
N ALA A 232 -0.61 13.47 18.21
CA ALA A 232 -0.20 13.40 19.62
C ALA A 232 0.09 11.96 20.09
N GLY A 233 0.21 11.01 19.16
CA GLY A 233 0.51 9.62 19.43
C GLY A 233 -0.68 8.67 19.26
N TRP A 234 -0.40 7.39 19.44
CA TRP A 234 -1.32 6.27 19.26
C TRP A 234 -1.94 5.81 20.57
N PHE A 235 -3.22 5.44 20.54
CA PHE A 235 -4.00 5.06 21.71
C PHE A 235 -4.71 3.72 21.50
N LYS A 236 -4.93 2.98 22.58
CA LYS A 236 -5.53 1.64 22.58
C LYS A 236 -7.01 1.64 22.19
N GLU A 237 -7.67 2.78 22.30
CA GLU A 237 -9.08 2.93 21.97
C GLU A 237 -9.39 4.31 21.38
N ALA A 238 -10.50 4.39 20.63
CA ALA A 238 -10.94 5.61 19.93
C ALA A 238 -11.19 6.80 20.87
N ALA A 239 -11.50 6.54 22.15
CA ALA A 239 -11.65 7.60 23.16
C ALA A 239 -10.31 8.27 23.54
N CYS A 240 -9.17 7.71 23.11
CA CYS A 240 -7.82 8.21 23.37
C CYS A 240 -7.52 8.48 24.85
N ILE A 241 -7.87 7.52 25.72
CA ILE A 241 -7.62 7.57 27.17
C ILE A 241 -6.26 6.94 27.48
N ASN A 242 -6.00 5.75 26.96
CA ASN A 242 -4.80 4.95 27.20
C ASN A 242 -3.86 5.03 26.00
N ALA A 243 -2.72 5.71 26.16
CA ALA A 243 -1.69 5.73 25.14
C ALA A 243 -1.09 4.32 24.97
N TRP A 244 -0.69 3.98 23.74
CA TRP A 244 0.13 2.81 23.47
C TRP A 244 1.59 3.13 23.77
N ASP A 245 2.22 2.32 24.61
CA ASP A 245 3.65 2.40 24.96
C ASP A 245 4.41 1.36 24.13
N PHE A 246 5.07 1.79 23.04
CA PHE A 246 5.78 0.89 22.11
C PHE A 246 6.94 0.10 22.76
N GLU A 247 7.44 0.52 23.93
CA GLU A 247 8.49 -0.21 24.65
C GLU A 247 7.94 -1.28 25.60
N ARG A 248 6.64 -1.22 25.94
CA ARG A 248 6.06 -2.04 27.01
C ARG A 248 4.81 -2.82 26.60
N ASP A 249 3.94 -2.19 25.82
CA ASP A 249 2.69 -2.79 25.38
C ASP A 249 2.95 -3.84 24.31
N ARG A 250 2.18 -4.93 24.39
CA ARG A 250 2.34 -6.11 23.54
C ARG A 250 1.03 -6.46 22.89
N LEU A 251 1.11 -7.07 21.72
CA LEU A 251 -0.06 -7.68 21.10
C LEU A 251 -0.64 -8.79 21.98
N PRO A 252 -1.94 -9.13 21.82
CA PRO A 252 -2.50 -10.32 22.43
C PRO A 252 -1.70 -11.58 22.06
N GLN A 253 -1.60 -12.50 23.02
CA GLN A 253 -1.02 -13.82 22.78
C GLN A 253 -1.87 -14.60 21.77
N ALA A 254 -1.23 -15.52 21.04
CA ALA A 254 -1.97 -16.41 20.15
C ALA A 254 -2.91 -17.30 20.96
N GLU A 255 -4.20 -17.27 20.62
CA GLU A 255 -5.20 -18.17 21.19
C GLU A 255 -5.76 -19.05 20.09
N TYR A 256 -6.09 -20.29 20.45
CA TYR A 256 -6.66 -21.27 19.54
C TYR A 256 -8.02 -21.73 20.05
N ASP A 257 -8.93 -22.08 19.14
CA ASP A 257 -10.19 -22.73 19.50
C ASP A 257 -10.01 -24.23 19.76
N ALA A 258 -11.13 -24.93 20.00
CA ALA A 258 -11.13 -26.35 20.33
C ALA A 258 -10.62 -27.24 19.18
N ASP A 259 -10.66 -26.73 17.94
CA ASP A 259 -10.23 -27.44 16.73
C ASP A 259 -8.76 -27.12 16.37
N GLY A 260 -8.07 -26.33 17.21
CA GLY A 260 -6.68 -25.91 16.98
C GLY A 260 -6.54 -24.75 16.00
N ASN A 261 -7.63 -24.07 15.68
CA ASN A 261 -7.66 -22.94 14.76
C ASN A 261 -7.31 -21.64 15.48
N LEU A 262 -6.46 -20.81 14.86
CA LEU A 262 -6.10 -19.50 15.41
C LEU A 262 -7.36 -18.62 15.52
N LYS A 263 -7.62 -18.10 16.72
CA LYS A 263 -8.58 -17.03 16.96
C LYS A 263 -7.93 -15.70 16.57
N PHE A 264 -8.16 -15.28 15.34
CA PHE A 264 -7.58 -14.04 14.83
C PHE A 264 -8.12 -12.82 15.60
N ILE A 265 -7.20 -11.96 16.02
CA ILE A 265 -7.50 -10.66 16.64
C ILE A 265 -6.73 -9.59 15.85
N GLU A 266 -7.46 -8.60 15.35
CA GLU A 266 -6.88 -7.36 14.83
C GLU A 266 -6.72 -6.36 15.99
N THR A 267 -5.51 -5.89 16.23
CA THR A 267 -5.23 -4.82 17.19
C THR A 267 -5.29 -3.48 16.47
N LYS A 268 -6.20 -2.59 16.90
CA LYS A 268 -6.35 -1.25 16.33
C LYS A 268 -5.79 -0.20 17.27
N LEU A 269 -4.88 0.63 16.78
CA LEU A 269 -4.41 1.82 17.47
C LEU A 269 -5.04 3.07 16.86
N TYR A 270 -5.42 4.04 17.69
CA TYR A 270 -6.18 5.21 17.28
C TYR A 270 -5.36 6.49 17.47
N ALA A 271 -5.23 7.28 16.40
CA ALA A 271 -4.46 8.52 16.43
C ALA A 271 -5.12 9.58 17.33
N LYS A 272 -4.39 10.15 18.27
CA LYS A 272 -4.85 11.32 19.03
C LYS A 272 -4.47 12.61 18.31
N TRP A 273 -5.41 13.56 18.30
CA TRP A 273 -5.25 14.85 17.64
C TRP A 273 -5.38 16.00 18.64
N VAL A 274 -4.46 16.95 18.59
CA VAL A 274 -4.53 18.21 19.35
C VAL A 274 -4.72 19.35 18.37
N LYS A 275 -5.75 20.17 18.56
CA LYS A 275 -6.00 21.32 17.68
C LYS A 275 -4.85 22.33 17.82
N ASN A 276 -4.35 22.81 16.68
CA ASN A 276 -3.31 23.85 16.63
C ASN A 276 -3.83 25.21 17.11
#